data_AF-A0AAD7UA20-F1
#
_entry.id   AF-A0AAD7UA20-F1
#
_cell.length_a   1.000
_cell.length_b   1.000
_cell.length_c   1.000
_cell.angle_alpha   90.00
_cell.angle_beta   90.00
_cell.angle_gamma   90.00
#
_symmetry.space_group_name_H-M   'P 1'
#
loop_
_entity.id
_entity.type
_entity.pdbx_description
1 polymer ?
#
loop_
_entity_poly.entity_id
_entity_poly.type
_entity_poly.pdbx_seq_one_letter_code
_entity_poly.pdbx_strand_id
1 'polypeptide(L)'
;MLKRAFLVVAGLASGLESYATSSVVAKGVVGGLTAALQLTSPSGRAAAPRRRELASISQATLVERLRSDVYEKQYLWTGQIDPEVYAEDCTFRDPTLEFTGLSQFERNVRLLEPYLGLIRSKRVALRDLRVINADTVEARWRMEGTLGVPWRPRLRLDGRTTFTSGEDGRVTLYDEFWENLSATEALLALVRPERDPAPVRLDGRTVVVFPGFGNDEVDYVSPLGQSETVGLKACLERRGARVEVLPVRRTDWLRVFSRGVGDPKVWRGDADWTTPAYAWYLDVAEDAITSNENALVVAHSAGGWLLRALLRRAPHLKISAAATLGTPHRPPVGAACATRGVLEALRAADATPPDVPIVTVAGDAVDAVDPATLDSYTRVRGPDAAYFCGDGVVPEASAHLPYARRQITLPGVLHSINLPGTTTPTDRWYGAEPQIDKWLPALLLEAQA
;
A
#
# COMPACT_ATOMS: atom_id res chain seq x y z
N MET A 1 -14.05 20.34 -22.15
CA MET A 1 -14.50 19.13 -21.45
C MET A 1 -14.74 19.35 -19.95
N LEU A 2 -13.94 20.14 -19.23
CA LEU A 2 -14.13 20.51 -17.80
C LEU A 2 -15.53 21.02 -17.45
N LYS A 3 -16.10 21.92 -18.27
CA LYS A 3 -17.49 22.42 -18.09
C LYS A 3 -18.53 21.30 -18.04
N ARG A 4 -18.35 20.22 -18.81
CA ARG A 4 -19.31 19.09 -18.83
C ARG A 4 -19.16 18.17 -17.62
N ALA A 5 -17.94 17.91 -17.15
CA ALA A 5 -17.71 17.14 -15.92
C ALA A 5 -18.23 17.90 -14.67
N PHE A 6 -18.01 19.22 -14.61
CA PHE A 6 -18.53 20.07 -13.53
C PHE A 6 -20.05 20.24 -13.55
N LEU A 7 -20.69 20.34 -14.72
CA LEU A 7 -22.15 20.36 -14.83
C LEU A 7 -22.80 19.06 -14.34
N VAL A 8 -22.14 17.91 -14.54
CA VAL A 8 -22.59 16.62 -14.00
C VAL A 8 -22.45 16.59 -12.47
N VAL A 9 -21.37 17.13 -11.90
CA VAL A 9 -21.18 17.24 -10.44
C VAL A 9 -22.18 18.22 -9.79
N ALA A 10 -22.46 19.37 -10.42
CA ALA A 10 -23.50 20.29 -9.97
C ALA A 10 -24.91 19.67 -10.09
N GLY A 11 -25.14 18.85 -11.13
CA GLY A 11 -26.36 18.04 -11.29
C GLY A 11 -26.51 16.93 -10.24
N LEU A 12 -25.40 16.31 -9.81
CA LEU A 12 -25.39 15.30 -8.75
C LEU A 12 -25.51 15.92 -7.36
N ALA A 13 -24.92 17.10 -7.14
CA ALA A 13 -25.09 17.89 -5.92
C ALA A 13 -26.54 18.37 -5.74
N SER A 14 -27.22 18.75 -6.82
CA SER A 14 -28.67 19.05 -6.81
C SER A 14 -29.53 17.78 -6.66
N GLY A 15 -29.08 16.62 -7.13
CA GLY A 15 -29.70 15.33 -6.78
C GLY A 15 -29.61 14.99 -5.29
N LEU A 16 -28.51 15.38 -4.64
CA LEU A 16 -28.30 15.23 -3.19
C LEU A 16 -29.09 16.26 -2.34
N GLU A 17 -29.59 17.36 -2.94
CA GLU A 17 -30.53 18.28 -2.27
C GLU A 17 -31.84 17.58 -1.88
N SER A 18 -32.20 16.48 -2.54
CA SER A 18 -33.37 15.68 -2.15
C SER A 18 -33.18 14.86 -0.86
N TYR A 19 -31.95 14.74 -0.34
CA TYR A 19 -31.63 13.99 0.89
C TYR A 19 -30.95 14.82 1.98
N ALA A 20 -30.59 16.09 1.73
CA ALA A 20 -29.87 16.92 2.69
C ALA A 20 -30.57 18.27 2.90
N THR A 21 -31.36 18.36 3.97
CA THR A 21 -31.68 19.64 4.61
C THR A 21 -30.38 20.38 4.96
N SER A 22 -30.19 21.53 4.29
CA SER A 22 -29.21 22.60 4.52
C SER A 22 -28.23 22.39 5.70
N SER A 23 -27.03 21.89 5.42
CA SER A 23 -25.95 21.81 6.41
C SER A 23 -24.71 22.61 5.95
N VAL A 24 -23.93 23.09 6.94
CA VAL A 24 -22.63 23.77 6.76
C VAL A 24 -21.68 22.98 5.84
N VAL A 25 -21.82 21.65 5.83
CA VAL A 25 -21.04 20.71 5.03
C VAL A 25 -21.27 20.90 3.53
N ALA A 26 -22.53 21.07 3.09
CA ALA A 26 -22.86 21.28 1.68
C ALA A 26 -22.26 22.60 1.15
N LYS A 27 -22.28 23.66 1.98
CA LYS A 27 -21.65 24.95 1.64
C LYS A 27 -20.13 24.84 1.50
N GLY A 28 -19.47 24.01 2.32
CA GLY A 28 -18.04 23.74 2.23
C GLY A 28 -17.64 23.03 0.93
N VAL A 29 -18.40 22.00 0.51
CA VAL A 29 -18.15 21.27 -0.74
C VAL A 29 -18.34 22.17 -1.96
N VAL A 30 -19.44 22.93 -2.00
CA VAL A 30 -19.73 23.87 -3.10
C VAL A 30 -18.72 25.02 -3.15
N GLY A 31 -18.29 25.53 -1.99
CA GLY A 31 -17.22 26.52 -1.89
C GLY A 31 -15.91 26.02 -2.48
N GLY A 32 -15.52 24.77 -2.16
CA GLY A 32 -14.29 24.16 -2.69
C GLY A 32 -14.32 24.02 -4.21
N LEU A 33 -15.44 23.58 -4.77
CA LEU A 33 -15.66 23.52 -6.22
C LEU A 33 -15.60 24.90 -6.87
N THR A 34 -16.11 25.93 -6.20
CA THR A 34 -16.07 27.32 -6.69
C THR A 34 -14.65 27.89 -6.66
N ALA A 35 -13.89 27.60 -5.60
CA ALA A 35 -12.47 27.97 -5.53
C ALA A 35 -11.67 27.28 -6.63
N ALA A 36 -11.95 26.00 -6.92
CA ALA A 36 -11.33 25.27 -8.03
C ALA A 36 -11.60 25.93 -9.40
N LEU A 37 -12.80 26.50 -9.63
CA LEU A 37 -13.12 27.25 -10.85
C LEU A 37 -12.30 28.54 -11.00
N GLN A 38 -11.84 29.13 -9.90
CA GLN A 38 -11.06 30.38 -9.91
C GLN A 38 -9.57 30.15 -10.24
N LEU A 39 -9.07 28.91 -10.12
CA LEU A 39 -7.66 28.55 -10.33
C LEU A 39 -7.17 28.79 -11.77
N THR A 40 -8.07 28.82 -12.75
CA THR A 40 -7.74 29.02 -14.17
C THR A 40 -7.78 30.49 -14.61
N SER A 41 -7.99 31.44 -13.68
CA SER A 41 -8.03 32.86 -14.03
C SER A 41 -6.61 33.42 -14.17
N PRO A 42 -6.17 33.85 -15.36
CA PRO A 42 -4.82 34.37 -15.55
C PRO A 42 -4.67 35.71 -14.81
N SER A 43 -3.68 35.83 -13.94
CA SER A 43 -3.31 37.13 -13.35
C SER A 43 -2.36 37.88 -14.29
N GLY A 44 -2.70 39.12 -14.64
CA GLY A 44 -1.94 39.96 -15.58
C GLY A 44 -0.64 40.60 -15.06
N ARG A 45 0.11 39.98 -14.14
CA ARG A 45 1.43 40.49 -13.73
C ARG A 45 2.38 39.37 -13.33
N ALA A 46 3.53 39.29 -14.00
CA ALA A 46 4.67 38.49 -13.54
C ALA A 46 5.11 39.00 -12.15
N ALA A 47 5.24 38.10 -11.19
CA ALA A 47 5.75 38.45 -9.87
C ALA A 47 7.24 38.81 -9.98
N ALA A 48 7.72 39.73 -9.13
CA ALA A 48 9.14 40.03 -9.05
C ALA A 48 9.91 38.77 -8.62
N PRO A 49 11.12 38.51 -9.18
CA PRO A 49 11.90 37.32 -8.85
C PRO A 49 12.20 37.26 -7.35
N ARG A 50 11.94 36.10 -6.73
CA ARG A 50 12.20 35.91 -5.30
C ARG A 50 13.70 35.83 -5.02
N ARG A 51 14.10 36.23 -3.81
CA ARG A 51 15.47 36.02 -3.34
C ARG A 51 15.71 34.51 -3.18
N ARG A 52 16.74 33.99 -3.84
CA ARG A 52 17.15 32.58 -3.78
C ARG A 52 18.24 32.37 -2.72
N GLU A 53 18.22 31.22 -2.07
CA GLU A 53 19.26 30.81 -1.12
C GLU A 53 20.50 30.29 -1.85
N LEU A 54 20.29 29.54 -2.94
CA LEU A 54 21.33 28.90 -3.73
C LEU A 54 21.41 29.52 -5.12
N ALA A 55 22.61 29.56 -5.70
CA ALA A 55 22.77 29.98 -7.09
C ALA A 55 22.15 28.95 -8.06
N SER A 56 22.44 27.67 -7.84
CA SER A 56 21.90 26.53 -8.57
C SER A 56 21.59 25.36 -7.64
N ILE A 57 20.78 24.42 -8.12
CA ILE A 57 20.37 23.22 -7.39
C ILE A 57 21.08 22.01 -8.00
N SER A 58 21.85 21.28 -7.19
CA SER A 58 22.42 20.01 -7.63
C SER A 58 21.32 18.95 -7.74
N GLN A 59 21.48 17.95 -8.62
CA GLN A 59 20.50 16.88 -8.75
C GLN A 59 20.26 16.11 -7.42
N ALA A 60 21.30 15.91 -6.62
CA ALA A 60 21.18 15.28 -5.31
C ALA A 60 20.30 16.12 -4.35
N THR A 61 20.53 17.44 -4.31
CA THR A 61 19.72 18.39 -3.53
C THR A 61 18.28 18.47 -4.03
N LEU A 62 18.08 18.42 -5.35
CA LEU A 62 16.74 18.40 -5.95
C LEU A 62 15.97 17.15 -5.48
N VAL A 63 16.58 15.97 -5.60
CA VAL A 63 15.97 14.72 -5.17
C VAL A 63 15.64 14.74 -3.67
N GLU A 64 16.54 15.26 -2.83
CA GLU A 64 16.31 15.39 -1.39
C GLU A 64 15.13 16.32 -1.06
N ARG A 65 15.09 17.52 -1.65
CA ARG A 65 14.03 18.51 -1.40
C ARG A 65 12.69 18.07 -1.98
N LEU A 66 12.65 17.47 -3.17
CA LEU A 66 11.43 16.87 -3.73
C LEU A 66 10.93 15.70 -2.87
N ARG A 67 11.84 14.92 -2.29
CA ARG A 67 11.46 13.87 -1.33
C ARG A 67 10.76 14.45 -0.11
N SER A 68 11.31 15.52 0.48
CA SER A 68 10.68 16.24 1.59
C SER A 68 9.30 16.79 1.19
N ASP A 69 9.18 17.39 0.01
CA ASP A 69 7.88 17.88 -0.50
C ASP A 69 6.82 16.76 -0.58
N VAL A 70 7.16 15.63 -1.20
CA VAL A 70 6.24 14.49 -1.39
C VAL A 70 5.89 13.82 -0.06
N TYR A 71 6.91 13.48 0.73
CA TYR A 71 6.75 12.60 1.89
C TYR A 71 6.52 13.36 3.19
N GLU A 72 7.26 14.43 3.48
CA GLU A 72 7.16 15.13 4.76
C GLU A 72 6.06 16.20 4.71
N LYS A 73 6.06 17.03 3.67
CA LYS A 73 5.09 18.12 3.52
C LYS A 73 3.76 17.66 2.93
N GLN A 74 3.71 16.43 2.38
CA GLN A 74 2.50 15.84 1.83
C GLN A 74 1.87 16.75 0.76
N TYR A 75 2.69 17.34 -0.13
CA TYR A 75 2.30 18.49 -0.94
C TYR A 75 1.05 18.27 -1.82
N LEU A 76 0.75 17.05 -2.24
CA LEU A 76 -0.48 16.76 -3.00
C LEU A 76 -1.76 17.05 -2.18
N TRP A 77 -1.69 16.97 -0.86
CA TRP A 77 -2.79 17.32 0.05
C TRP A 77 -2.68 18.71 0.67
N THR A 78 -1.47 19.25 0.80
CA THR A 78 -1.21 20.50 1.53
C THR A 78 -0.92 21.69 0.62
N GLY A 79 -0.48 21.44 -0.62
CA GLY A 79 0.11 22.41 -1.52
C GLY A 79 1.45 22.97 -1.06
N GLN A 80 2.05 22.41 -0.01
CA GLN A 80 3.31 22.90 0.56
C GLN A 80 4.50 22.29 -0.20
N ILE A 81 5.11 23.11 -1.07
CA ILE A 81 6.34 22.77 -1.78
C ILE A 81 7.51 23.63 -1.28
N ASP A 82 8.74 23.22 -1.57
CA ASP A 82 9.93 24.05 -1.40
C ASP A 82 10.09 25.00 -2.59
N PRO A 83 9.78 26.31 -2.47
CA PRO A 83 9.89 27.22 -3.60
C PRO A 83 11.32 27.35 -4.14
N GLU A 84 12.36 27.02 -3.36
CA GLU A 84 13.76 27.15 -3.77
C GLU A 84 14.12 26.25 -4.96
N VAL A 85 13.44 25.09 -5.09
CA VAL A 85 13.71 24.12 -6.16
C VAL A 85 12.86 24.31 -7.41
N TYR A 86 11.96 25.30 -7.47
CA TYR A 86 11.13 25.59 -8.64
C TYR A 86 11.49 26.95 -9.26
N ALA A 87 11.50 27.00 -10.59
CA ALA A 87 11.68 28.22 -11.36
C ALA A 87 10.47 29.16 -11.19
N GLU A 88 10.66 30.47 -11.38
CA GLU A 88 9.57 31.45 -11.25
C GLU A 88 8.47 31.23 -12.28
N ASP A 89 8.87 30.82 -13.48
CA ASP A 89 8.06 30.51 -14.66
C ASP A 89 7.81 29.01 -14.81
N CYS A 90 7.91 28.24 -13.72
CA CYS A 90 7.60 26.82 -13.72
C CYS A 90 6.17 26.59 -14.23
N THR A 91 6.01 25.65 -15.16
CA THR A 91 4.70 25.21 -15.64
C THR A 91 4.23 24.03 -14.79
N PHE A 92 3.04 24.15 -14.22
CA PHE A 92 2.37 23.12 -13.44
C PHE A 92 1.26 22.52 -14.28
N ARG A 93 1.36 21.22 -14.53
CA ARG A 93 0.37 20.44 -15.28
C ARG A 93 -0.11 19.27 -14.44
N ASP A 94 -1.42 19.12 -14.35
CA ASP A 94 -2.09 17.94 -13.83
C ASP A 94 -3.26 17.53 -14.75
N PRO A 95 -3.90 16.37 -14.54
CA PRO A 95 -4.98 15.89 -15.41
C PRO A 95 -6.23 16.79 -15.46
N THR A 96 -6.32 17.79 -14.59
CA THR A 96 -7.46 18.71 -14.42
C THR A 96 -7.16 20.14 -14.89
N LEU A 97 -5.91 20.60 -14.77
CA LEU A 97 -5.51 21.98 -15.04
C LEU A 97 -4.05 22.11 -15.48
N GLU A 98 -3.76 23.20 -16.19
CA GLU A 98 -2.42 23.60 -16.59
C GLU A 98 -2.28 25.12 -16.41
N PHE A 99 -1.21 25.56 -15.76
CA PHE A 99 -0.88 26.97 -15.61
C PHE A 99 0.63 27.19 -15.41
N THR A 100 1.08 28.41 -15.64
CA THR A 100 2.49 28.78 -15.50
C THR A 100 2.67 29.81 -14.38
N GLY A 101 3.72 29.61 -13.58
CA GLY A 101 4.23 30.55 -12.60
C GLY A 101 4.13 30.05 -11.16
N LEU A 102 5.25 30.07 -10.43
CA LEU A 102 5.28 29.62 -9.03
C LEU A 102 4.42 30.51 -8.12
N SER A 103 4.37 31.82 -8.36
CA SER A 103 3.45 32.71 -7.64
C SER A 103 1.97 32.40 -7.93
N GLN A 104 1.65 31.87 -9.12
CA GLN A 104 0.29 31.42 -9.42
C GLN A 104 -0.04 30.14 -8.64
N PHE A 105 0.92 29.20 -8.55
CA PHE A 105 0.78 27.99 -7.74
C PHE A 105 0.48 28.33 -6.27
N GLU A 106 1.30 29.18 -5.65
CA GLU A 106 1.11 29.58 -4.24
C GLU A 106 -0.26 30.23 -3.99
N ARG A 107 -0.76 31.06 -4.93
CA ARG A 107 -2.11 31.63 -4.85
C ARG A 107 -3.19 30.57 -4.95
N ASN A 108 -3.04 29.65 -5.90
CA ASN A 108 -3.96 28.54 -6.13
C ASN A 108 -4.09 27.68 -4.86
N VAL A 109 -2.96 27.38 -4.20
CA VAL A 109 -2.95 26.65 -2.92
C VAL A 109 -3.68 27.43 -1.82
N ARG A 110 -3.43 28.74 -1.67
CA ARG A 110 -4.11 29.58 -0.67
C ARG A 110 -5.64 29.63 -0.87
N LEU A 111 -6.11 29.57 -2.12
CA LEU A 111 -7.56 29.50 -2.40
C LEU A 111 -8.17 28.16 -1.94
N LEU A 112 -7.38 27.10 -1.91
CA LEU A 112 -7.81 25.76 -1.51
C LEU A 112 -7.69 25.49 -0.01
N GLU A 113 -6.82 26.22 0.72
CA GLU A 113 -6.55 26.06 2.16
C GLU A 113 -7.81 25.89 3.04
N PRO A 114 -8.88 26.69 2.90
CA PRO A 114 -10.08 26.54 3.74
C PRO A 114 -10.78 25.18 3.58
N TYR A 115 -10.64 24.56 2.41
CA TYR A 115 -11.28 23.29 2.07
C TYR A 115 -10.39 22.09 2.39
N LEU A 116 -9.07 22.30 2.49
CA LEU A 116 -8.15 21.28 2.95
C LEU A 116 -8.54 20.76 4.34
N GLY A 117 -9.04 21.63 5.23
CA GLY A 117 -9.51 21.25 6.58
C GLY A 117 -10.70 20.29 6.61
N LEU A 118 -11.43 20.12 5.49
CA LEU A 118 -12.52 19.14 5.41
C LEU A 118 -12.02 17.70 5.31
N ILE A 119 -10.75 17.49 4.98
CA ILE A 119 -10.19 16.15 4.82
C ILE A 119 -9.59 15.71 6.15
N ARG A 120 -10.18 14.69 6.77
CA ARG A 120 -9.83 14.24 8.13
C ARG A 120 -8.60 13.34 8.16
N SER A 121 -8.44 12.49 7.16
CA SER A 121 -7.24 11.70 6.96
C SER A 121 -6.64 12.08 5.62
N LYS A 122 -5.34 12.39 5.61
CA LYS A 122 -4.60 12.78 4.42
C LYS A 122 -3.25 12.09 4.46
N ARG A 123 -2.91 11.42 3.38
CA ARG A 123 -1.67 10.67 3.27
C ARG A 123 -1.22 10.63 1.81
N VAL A 124 0.07 10.82 1.60
CA VAL A 124 0.81 10.62 0.36
C VAL A 124 1.89 9.62 0.71
N ALA A 125 1.75 8.40 0.21
CA ALA A 125 2.80 7.39 0.30
C ALA A 125 3.73 7.52 -0.90
N LEU A 126 5.01 7.82 -0.66
CA LEU A 126 6.03 7.77 -1.69
C LEU A 126 6.35 6.30 -2.01
N ARG A 127 6.20 5.90 -3.28
CA ARG A 127 6.42 4.54 -3.76
C ARG A 127 7.80 4.35 -4.35
N ASP A 128 8.24 5.33 -5.11
CA ASP A 128 9.54 5.34 -5.76
C ASP A 128 9.94 6.81 -6.00
N LEU A 129 11.22 7.10 -5.91
CA LEU A 129 11.77 8.41 -6.30
C LEU A 129 13.11 8.17 -6.94
N ARG A 130 13.19 8.42 -8.24
CA ARG A 130 14.36 8.07 -9.04
C ARG A 130 14.71 9.17 -10.03
N VAL A 131 16.00 9.28 -10.27
CA VAL A 131 16.56 10.07 -11.36
C VAL A 131 16.38 9.27 -12.64
N ILE A 132 15.72 9.85 -13.64
CA ILE A 132 15.51 9.22 -14.95
C ILE A 132 16.69 9.55 -15.88
N ASN A 133 17.17 10.79 -15.84
CA ASN A 133 18.30 11.28 -16.62
C ASN A 133 18.89 12.55 -15.93
N ALA A 134 19.73 13.33 -16.62
CA ALA A 134 20.39 14.48 -16.03
C ALA A 134 19.45 15.58 -15.52
N ASP A 135 18.30 15.79 -16.15
CA ASP A 135 17.37 16.90 -15.89
C ASP A 135 16.01 16.45 -15.35
N THR A 136 15.77 15.15 -15.22
CA THR A 136 14.44 14.61 -14.92
C THR A 136 14.44 13.69 -13.71
N VAL A 137 13.58 14.00 -12.74
CA VAL A 137 13.28 13.16 -11.57
C VAL A 137 11.83 12.68 -11.67
N GLU A 138 11.58 11.41 -11.43
CA GLU A 138 10.23 10.83 -11.35
C GLU A 138 9.93 10.39 -9.92
N ALA A 139 8.84 10.91 -9.35
CA ALA A 139 8.25 10.41 -8.11
C ALA A 139 7.01 9.58 -8.45
N ARG A 140 6.92 8.36 -7.92
CA ARG A 140 5.68 7.58 -7.90
C ARG A 140 5.09 7.64 -6.52
N TRP A 141 3.78 7.86 -6.45
CA TRP A 141 3.11 8.11 -5.18
C TRP A 141 1.70 7.52 -5.16
N ARG A 142 1.18 7.35 -3.96
CA ARG A 142 -0.25 7.10 -3.71
C ARG A 142 -0.80 8.16 -2.77
N MET A 143 -1.78 8.91 -3.25
CA MET A 143 -2.51 9.92 -2.50
C MET A 143 -3.80 9.30 -1.97
N GLU A 144 -3.98 9.33 -0.65
CA GLU A 144 -5.15 8.82 0.04
C GLU A 144 -5.74 9.83 1.00
N GLY A 145 -7.07 9.91 1.02
CA GLY A 145 -7.73 10.72 2.02
C GLY A 145 -9.20 10.41 2.19
N THR A 146 -9.71 10.73 3.38
CA THR A 146 -11.13 10.59 3.73
C THR A 146 -11.68 11.95 4.13
N LEU A 147 -12.76 12.39 3.48
CA LEU A 147 -13.43 13.63 3.88
C LEU A 147 -14.18 13.43 5.20
N GLY A 148 -14.17 14.44 6.04
CA GLY A 148 -14.84 14.51 7.34
C GLY A 148 -16.35 14.74 7.26
N VAL A 149 -17.01 14.17 6.26
CA VAL A 149 -18.45 14.28 6.02
C VAL A 149 -19.16 12.95 6.38
N PRO A 150 -20.48 12.94 6.64
CA PRO A 150 -21.17 11.77 7.20
C PRO A 150 -21.02 10.47 6.40
N TRP A 151 -20.93 10.56 5.07
CA TRP A 151 -20.77 9.40 4.18
C TRP A 151 -19.30 8.99 3.95
N ARG A 152 -18.35 9.65 4.62
CA ARG A 152 -16.91 9.29 4.67
C ARG A 152 -16.32 8.90 3.31
N PRO A 153 -16.49 9.71 2.26
CA PRO A 153 -15.99 9.39 0.94
C PRO A 153 -14.47 9.28 0.99
N ARG A 154 -13.96 8.24 0.33
CA ARG A 154 -12.55 7.90 0.32
C ARG A 154 -11.99 8.09 -1.09
N LEU A 155 -10.95 8.91 -1.21
CA LEU A 155 -10.17 9.05 -2.42
C LEU A 155 -8.86 8.25 -2.25
N ARG A 156 -8.56 7.38 -3.21
CA ARG A 156 -7.27 6.71 -3.35
C ARG A 156 -6.82 6.86 -4.80
N LEU A 157 -5.75 7.59 -5.00
CA LEU A 157 -5.24 7.98 -6.29
C LEU A 157 -3.77 7.54 -6.38
N ASP A 158 -3.48 6.70 -7.36
CA ASP A 158 -2.12 6.31 -7.70
C ASP A 158 -1.64 7.19 -8.84
N GLY A 159 -0.42 7.67 -8.76
CA GLY A 159 0.09 8.61 -9.74
C GLY A 159 1.60 8.70 -9.77
N ARG A 160 2.06 9.47 -10.73
CA ARG A 160 3.46 9.86 -10.85
C ARG A 160 3.56 11.34 -11.15
N THR A 161 4.62 11.95 -10.63
CA THR A 161 5.01 13.31 -10.96
C THR A 161 6.39 13.28 -11.59
N THR A 162 6.50 13.88 -12.77
CA THR A 162 7.77 14.12 -13.45
C THR A 162 8.17 15.58 -13.22
N PHE A 163 9.38 15.75 -12.71
CA PHE A 163 9.98 17.06 -12.46
C PHE A 163 11.13 17.23 -13.45
N THR A 164 10.99 18.15 -14.40
CA THR A 164 12.06 18.52 -15.34
C THR A 164 12.71 19.81 -14.89
N SER A 165 14.03 19.80 -14.73
CA SER A 165 14.84 20.92 -14.30
C SER A 165 15.48 21.69 -15.46
N GLY A 166 15.64 23.00 -15.31
CA GLY A 166 16.39 23.86 -16.23
C GLY A 166 17.90 23.85 -15.96
N GLU A 167 18.63 24.75 -16.63
CA GLU A 167 20.10 24.84 -16.55
C GLU A 167 20.64 25.10 -15.13
N ASP A 168 19.88 25.82 -14.30
CA ASP A 168 20.24 26.10 -12.91
C ASP A 168 19.81 24.99 -11.93
N GLY A 169 19.26 23.88 -12.45
CA GLY A 169 18.78 22.73 -11.69
C GLY A 169 17.40 22.90 -11.05
N ARG A 170 16.70 24.04 -11.27
CA ARG A 170 15.35 24.25 -10.76
C ARG A 170 14.29 23.67 -11.68
N VAL A 171 13.21 23.16 -11.11
CA VAL A 171 12.07 22.60 -11.84
C VAL A 171 11.40 23.68 -12.69
N THR A 172 11.42 23.49 -14.00
CA THR A 172 10.73 24.32 -15.00
C THR A 172 9.43 23.70 -15.46
N LEU A 173 9.29 22.37 -15.33
CA LEU A 173 8.05 21.65 -15.59
C LEU A 173 7.75 20.66 -14.45
N TYR A 174 6.61 20.87 -13.83
CA TYR A 174 5.92 19.92 -12.97
C TYR A 174 4.82 19.26 -13.81
N ASP A 175 4.89 17.94 -13.97
CA ASP A 175 3.91 17.18 -14.76
C ASP A 175 3.37 15.98 -14.00
N GLU A 176 2.09 16.02 -13.67
CA GLU A 176 1.39 15.01 -12.89
C GLU A 176 0.52 14.12 -13.77
N PHE A 177 0.60 12.82 -13.53
CA PHE A 177 -0.20 11.81 -14.21
C PHE A 177 -0.88 10.87 -13.22
N TRP A 178 -2.18 10.63 -13.41
CA TRP A 178 -2.98 9.71 -12.58
C TRP A 178 -3.12 8.36 -13.28
N GLU A 179 -2.78 7.29 -12.58
CA GLU A 179 -2.71 5.93 -13.14
C GLU A 179 -4.04 5.18 -13.00
N ASN A 180 -4.77 5.36 -11.89
CA ASN A 180 -5.91 4.51 -11.53
C ASN A 180 -7.29 5.18 -11.62
N LEU A 181 -7.35 6.52 -11.72
CA LEU A 181 -8.60 7.28 -11.80
C LEU A 181 -8.47 8.43 -12.80
N SER A 182 -9.55 8.70 -13.54
CA SER A 182 -9.70 9.96 -14.28
C SER A 182 -10.11 11.12 -13.36
N ALA A 183 -9.92 12.36 -13.84
CA ALA A 183 -10.41 13.58 -13.19
C ALA A 183 -11.88 13.48 -12.72
N THR A 184 -12.74 12.88 -13.57
CA THR A 184 -14.16 12.75 -13.27
C THR A 184 -14.43 11.69 -12.20
N GLU A 185 -13.70 10.57 -12.25
CA GLU A 185 -13.85 9.50 -11.26
C GLU A 185 -13.34 9.92 -9.89
N ALA A 186 -12.24 10.68 -9.82
CA ALA A 186 -11.75 11.25 -8.58
C ALA A 186 -12.80 12.21 -7.96
N LEU A 187 -13.41 13.10 -8.76
CA LEU A 187 -14.49 13.96 -8.29
C LEU A 187 -15.71 13.16 -7.82
N LEU A 188 -16.09 12.10 -8.52
CA LEU A 188 -17.18 11.22 -8.11
C LEU A 188 -16.85 10.46 -6.81
N ALA A 189 -15.59 10.09 -6.59
CA ALA A 189 -15.17 9.44 -5.35
C ALA A 189 -15.41 10.34 -4.12
N LEU A 190 -15.31 11.66 -4.26
CA LEU A 190 -15.57 12.63 -3.17
C LEU A 190 -17.03 12.70 -2.73
N VAL A 191 -17.98 12.22 -3.54
CA VAL A 191 -19.43 12.20 -3.21
C VAL A 191 -19.98 10.80 -3.00
N ARG A 192 -19.19 9.75 -3.30
CA ARG A 192 -19.61 8.35 -3.11
C ARG A 192 -19.44 7.94 -1.65
N PRO A 193 -20.47 7.36 -1.01
CA PRO A 193 -20.34 6.81 0.33
C PRO A 193 -19.32 5.67 0.36
N GLU A 194 -18.47 5.63 1.37
CA GLU A 194 -17.68 4.44 1.68
C GLU A 194 -18.66 3.32 2.09
N ARG A 195 -18.71 2.25 1.30
CA ARG A 195 -19.48 1.05 1.62
C ARG A 195 -18.49 -0.04 2.01
N ASP A 196 -18.64 -0.57 3.22
CA ASP A 196 -17.98 -1.81 3.55
C ASP A 196 -18.49 -2.90 2.59
N PRO A 197 -17.59 -3.74 2.05
CA PRO A 197 -17.99 -4.85 1.21
C PRO A 197 -18.97 -5.76 1.98
N ALA A 198 -20.02 -6.22 1.29
CA ALA A 198 -20.97 -7.13 1.90
C ALA A 198 -20.25 -8.42 2.35
N PRO A 199 -20.60 -9.00 3.51
CA PRO A 199 -19.98 -10.22 3.99
C PRO A 199 -20.09 -11.34 2.96
N VAL A 200 -18.96 -11.96 2.62
CA VAL A 200 -18.93 -13.05 1.63
C VAL A 200 -19.06 -14.40 2.32
N ARG A 201 -19.77 -15.33 1.68
CA ARG A 201 -19.89 -16.72 2.12
C ARG A 201 -18.80 -17.58 1.47
N LEU A 202 -18.24 -18.50 2.24
CA LEU A 202 -17.25 -19.49 1.84
C LEU A 202 -17.88 -20.84 1.50
N ASP A 203 -19.19 -21.01 1.71
CA ASP A 203 -20.01 -22.13 1.23
C ASP A 203 -19.38 -23.53 1.43
N GLY A 204 -18.80 -23.78 2.61
CA GLY A 204 -18.21 -25.08 2.96
C GLY A 204 -16.81 -25.34 2.40
N ARG A 205 -16.19 -24.37 1.72
CA ARG A 205 -14.80 -24.44 1.25
C ARG A 205 -13.84 -24.66 2.41
N THR A 206 -12.81 -25.45 2.16
CA THR A 206 -11.69 -25.59 3.09
C THR A 206 -10.73 -24.42 2.92
N VAL A 207 -10.29 -23.83 4.03
CA VAL A 207 -9.24 -22.81 4.09
C VAL A 207 -8.10 -23.35 4.95
N VAL A 208 -6.90 -23.41 4.38
CA VAL A 208 -5.68 -23.75 5.12
C VAL A 208 -4.88 -22.47 5.41
N VAL A 209 -4.66 -22.19 6.69
CA VAL A 209 -3.93 -21.00 7.14
C VAL A 209 -2.47 -21.34 7.35
N PHE A 210 -1.57 -20.62 6.68
CA PHE A 210 -0.12 -20.77 6.77
C PHE A 210 0.45 -19.70 7.73
N PRO A 211 0.91 -20.10 8.93
CA PRO A 211 1.44 -19.17 9.94
C PRO A 211 2.72 -18.45 9.51
N GLY A 212 2.87 -17.21 9.99
CA GLY A 212 4.09 -16.40 9.90
C GLY A 212 5.20 -16.82 10.86
N PHE A 213 6.40 -16.25 10.63
CA PHE A 213 7.60 -16.55 11.42
C PHE A 213 7.39 -16.18 12.90
N GLY A 214 7.67 -17.12 13.81
CA GLY A 214 7.48 -16.92 15.24
C GLY A 214 6.03 -17.04 15.72
N ASN A 215 5.07 -17.31 14.83
CA ASN A 215 3.71 -17.61 15.23
C ASN A 215 3.49 -19.10 15.54
N ASP A 216 2.42 -19.32 16.30
CA ASP A 216 1.86 -20.61 16.67
C ASP A 216 0.42 -20.73 16.12
N GLU A 217 -0.15 -21.93 16.10
CA GLU A 217 -1.56 -22.16 15.77
C GLU A 217 -2.49 -21.30 16.64
N VAL A 218 -2.20 -21.22 17.94
CA VAL A 218 -3.02 -20.47 18.90
C VAL A 218 -3.14 -18.99 18.54
N ASP A 219 -2.18 -18.41 17.82
CA ASP A 219 -2.23 -17.00 17.40
C ASP A 219 -3.32 -16.73 16.35
N TYR A 220 -3.81 -17.76 15.66
CA TYR A 220 -4.90 -17.64 14.68
C TYR A 220 -6.24 -18.13 15.24
N VAL A 221 -6.21 -18.79 16.40
CA VAL A 221 -7.39 -19.36 17.08
C VAL A 221 -7.82 -18.48 18.26
N SER A 222 -6.98 -18.34 19.29
CA SER A 222 -7.22 -17.53 20.50
C SER A 222 -6.07 -16.52 20.73
N PRO A 223 -5.89 -15.58 19.80
CA PRO A 223 -4.78 -14.63 19.78
C PRO A 223 -4.65 -13.86 21.08
N LEU A 224 -3.45 -13.83 21.66
CA LEU A 224 -3.14 -13.12 22.91
C LEU A 224 -4.03 -13.55 24.10
N GLY A 225 -4.54 -14.79 24.10
CA GLY A 225 -5.44 -15.28 25.14
C GLY A 225 -6.85 -14.70 25.06
N GLN A 226 -7.19 -14.00 23.97
CA GLN A 226 -8.55 -13.55 23.72
C GLN A 226 -9.48 -14.73 23.40
N SER A 227 -10.79 -14.48 23.42
CA SER A 227 -11.79 -15.46 23.01
C SER A 227 -11.50 -15.99 21.60
N GLU A 228 -11.72 -17.29 21.39
CA GLU A 228 -11.59 -17.94 20.08
C GLU A 228 -12.42 -17.23 19.00
N THR A 229 -13.52 -16.58 19.39
CA THR A 229 -14.38 -15.85 18.46
C THR A 229 -13.66 -14.72 17.73
N VAL A 230 -12.52 -14.23 18.24
CA VAL A 230 -11.74 -13.13 17.64
C VAL A 230 -10.68 -13.64 16.67
N GLY A 231 -10.27 -14.90 16.77
CA GLY A 231 -9.25 -15.48 15.89
C GLY A 231 -9.66 -15.50 14.43
N LEU A 232 -8.66 -15.40 13.54
CA LEU A 232 -8.87 -15.51 12.09
C LEU A 232 -9.64 -16.79 11.73
N LYS A 233 -9.37 -17.89 12.45
CA LYS A 233 -10.11 -19.15 12.30
C LYS A 233 -11.62 -18.94 12.47
N ALA A 234 -12.05 -18.39 13.61
CA ALA A 234 -13.46 -18.18 13.87
C ALA A 234 -14.08 -17.14 12.92
N CYS A 235 -13.34 -16.10 12.52
CA CYS A 235 -13.81 -15.13 11.54
C CYS A 235 -14.10 -15.79 10.18
N LEU A 236 -13.25 -16.70 9.71
CA LEU A 236 -13.47 -17.46 8.47
C LEU A 236 -14.58 -18.52 8.63
N GLU A 237 -14.67 -19.19 9.78
CA GLU A 237 -15.73 -20.17 10.07
C GLU A 237 -17.12 -19.52 10.10
N ARG A 238 -17.24 -18.28 10.61
CA ARG A 238 -18.50 -17.49 10.53
C ARG A 238 -18.95 -17.21 9.09
N ARG A 239 -18.01 -17.25 8.14
CA ARG A 239 -18.29 -17.13 6.71
C ARG A 239 -18.62 -18.48 6.07
N GLY A 240 -18.60 -19.57 6.83
CA GLY A 240 -18.98 -20.92 6.39
C GLY A 240 -17.82 -21.77 5.89
N ALA A 241 -16.57 -21.42 6.19
CA ALA A 241 -15.42 -22.25 5.84
C ALA A 241 -15.17 -23.36 6.86
N ARG A 242 -14.55 -24.45 6.38
CA ARG A 242 -13.81 -25.40 7.22
C ARG A 242 -12.37 -24.91 7.29
N VAL A 243 -11.87 -24.59 8.48
CA VAL A 243 -10.57 -23.93 8.61
C VAL A 243 -9.58 -24.83 9.33
N GLU A 244 -8.45 -25.08 8.68
CA GLU A 244 -7.29 -25.75 9.26
C GLU A 244 -6.15 -24.74 9.35
N VAL A 245 -5.53 -24.60 10.53
CA VAL A 245 -4.33 -23.80 10.71
C VAL A 245 -3.17 -24.78 10.79
N LEU A 246 -2.08 -24.55 10.05
CA LEU A 246 -0.94 -25.48 10.09
C LEU A 246 -0.46 -25.64 11.55
N PRO A 247 -0.23 -26.88 12.02
CA PRO A 247 0.16 -27.17 13.40
C PRO A 247 1.64 -26.85 13.64
N VAL A 248 2.01 -25.58 13.47
CA VAL A 248 3.36 -25.05 13.66
C VAL A 248 3.45 -24.47 15.06
N ARG A 249 4.40 -24.95 15.87
CA ARG A 249 4.64 -24.36 17.19
C ARG A 249 5.65 -23.24 17.12
N ARG A 250 5.52 -22.26 18.01
CA ARG A 250 6.49 -21.17 18.11
C ARG A 250 7.95 -21.67 18.28
N THR A 251 8.15 -22.78 18.99
CA THR A 251 9.46 -23.40 19.19
C THR A 251 10.03 -24.09 17.94
N ASP A 252 9.18 -24.48 16.99
CA ASP A 252 9.65 -25.14 15.76
C ASP A 252 10.44 -24.19 14.86
N TRP A 253 10.22 -22.88 14.97
CA TRP A 253 11.02 -21.87 14.26
C TRP A 253 12.51 -21.90 14.62
N LEU A 254 12.87 -22.43 15.80
CA LEU A 254 14.29 -22.65 16.17
C LEU A 254 14.96 -23.70 15.27
N ARG A 255 14.18 -24.58 14.63
CA ARG A 255 14.68 -25.58 13.67
C ARG A 255 15.27 -24.94 12.42
N VAL A 256 14.88 -23.71 12.07
CA VAL A 256 15.50 -22.97 10.96
C VAL A 256 16.98 -22.79 11.22
N PHE A 257 17.35 -22.46 12.46
CA PHE A 257 18.75 -22.30 12.84
C PHE A 257 19.42 -23.67 12.97
N SER A 258 18.84 -24.61 13.72
CA SER A 258 19.51 -25.89 13.98
C SER A 258 19.67 -26.77 12.73
N ARG A 259 18.71 -26.76 11.80
CA ARG A 259 18.80 -27.49 10.52
C ARG A 259 19.59 -26.73 9.46
N GLY A 260 19.77 -25.42 9.61
CA GLY A 260 20.58 -24.59 8.70
C GLY A 260 22.07 -24.57 9.02
N VAL A 261 22.48 -24.86 10.26
CA VAL A 261 23.88 -24.78 10.73
C VAL A 261 24.85 -25.68 9.95
N GLY A 262 24.37 -26.81 9.40
CA GLY A 262 25.22 -27.72 8.62
C GLY A 262 25.25 -27.44 7.12
N ASP A 263 24.46 -26.50 6.62
CA ASP A 263 24.27 -26.32 5.17
C ASP A 263 25.13 -25.15 4.62
N PRO A 264 26.13 -25.43 3.77
CA PRO A 264 26.94 -24.39 3.13
C PRO A 264 26.11 -23.35 2.38
N LYS A 265 24.93 -23.72 1.86
CA LYS A 265 24.05 -22.79 1.16
C LYS A 265 23.49 -21.70 2.09
N VAL A 266 23.14 -22.08 3.31
CA VAL A 266 22.62 -21.14 4.32
C VAL A 266 23.70 -20.17 4.77
N TRP A 267 24.94 -20.65 4.92
CA TRP A 267 26.08 -19.82 5.32
C TRP A 267 26.51 -18.81 4.26
N ARG A 268 26.47 -19.20 3.00
CA ARG A 268 26.80 -18.34 1.86
C ARG A 268 25.64 -17.44 1.41
N GLY A 269 24.42 -17.71 1.85
CA GLY A 269 23.25 -16.92 1.50
C GLY A 269 22.61 -17.33 0.16
N ASP A 270 22.87 -18.54 -0.32
CA ASP A 270 22.31 -19.17 -1.53
C ASP A 270 21.27 -20.26 -1.20
N ALA A 271 20.60 -20.17 -0.04
CA ALA A 271 19.51 -21.07 0.31
C ALA A 271 18.34 -20.96 -0.69
N ASP A 272 17.63 -22.06 -0.87
CA ASP A 272 16.45 -22.19 -1.73
C ASP A 272 15.38 -23.06 -1.03
N TRP A 273 14.27 -23.36 -1.71
CA TRP A 273 13.18 -24.18 -1.16
C TRP A 273 13.52 -25.66 -0.94
N THR A 274 14.71 -26.11 -1.37
CA THR A 274 15.23 -27.48 -1.11
C THR A 274 16.09 -27.52 0.15
N THR A 275 16.39 -26.36 0.74
CA THR A 275 17.29 -26.23 1.89
C THR A 275 16.67 -26.82 3.16
N PRO A 276 17.40 -27.62 3.96
CA PRO A 276 16.87 -28.28 5.17
C PRO A 276 16.32 -27.33 6.24
N ALA A 277 16.76 -26.08 6.25
CA ALA A 277 16.36 -25.06 7.23
C ALA A 277 14.83 -24.88 7.30
N TYR A 278 14.14 -24.96 6.16
CA TYR A 278 12.68 -24.76 6.08
C TYR A 278 11.90 -26.02 5.75
N ALA A 279 12.57 -27.15 5.49
CA ALA A 279 11.94 -28.41 5.10
C ALA A 279 10.85 -28.85 6.09
N TRP A 280 11.09 -28.69 7.40
CA TRP A 280 10.11 -29.05 8.44
C TRP A 280 8.76 -28.32 8.29
N TYR A 281 8.78 -27.06 7.87
CA TYR A 281 7.55 -26.28 7.66
C TYR A 281 6.88 -26.73 6.37
N LEU A 282 7.68 -26.91 5.31
CA LEU A 282 7.19 -27.35 4.01
C LEU A 282 6.57 -28.74 4.08
N ASP A 283 7.10 -29.65 4.91
CA ASP A 283 6.55 -31.00 5.15
C ASP A 283 5.14 -30.90 5.75
N VAL A 284 4.98 -30.13 6.82
CA VAL A 284 3.66 -29.90 7.45
C VAL A 284 2.69 -29.24 6.47
N ALA A 285 3.16 -28.30 5.66
CA ALA A 285 2.34 -27.62 4.67
C ALA A 285 1.91 -28.55 3.52
N GLU A 286 2.80 -29.42 3.05
CA GLU A 286 2.52 -30.42 2.02
C GLU A 286 1.49 -31.45 2.50
N ASP A 287 1.64 -31.95 3.72
CA ASP A 287 0.69 -32.90 4.34
C ASP A 287 -0.72 -32.28 4.48
N ALA A 288 -0.79 -31.02 4.93
CA ALA A 288 -2.06 -30.31 5.09
C ALA A 288 -2.77 -30.07 3.75
N ILE A 289 -2.04 -29.68 2.70
CA ILE A 289 -2.64 -29.48 1.37
C ILE A 289 -3.02 -30.82 0.72
N THR A 290 -2.22 -31.86 0.91
CA THR A 290 -2.54 -33.21 0.42
C THR A 290 -3.83 -33.74 1.06
N SER A 291 -4.03 -33.44 2.36
CA SER A 291 -5.25 -33.81 3.09
C SER A 291 -6.46 -32.95 2.71
N ASN A 292 -6.24 -31.80 2.08
CA ASN A 292 -7.25 -30.80 1.74
C ASN A 292 -7.13 -30.32 0.29
N GLU A 293 -7.18 -31.26 -0.67
CA GLU A 293 -7.11 -30.90 -2.10
C GLU A 293 -8.15 -29.82 -2.47
N ASN A 294 -7.73 -28.86 -3.29
CA ASN A 294 -8.53 -27.71 -3.73
C ASN A 294 -8.95 -26.79 -2.57
N ALA A 295 -8.20 -26.77 -1.48
CA ALA A 295 -8.35 -25.74 -0.45
C ALA A 295 -7.98 -24.35 -0.99
N LEU A 296 -8.56 -23.33 -0.35
CA LEU A 296 -8.03 -21.98 -0.37
C LEU A 296 -6.87 -21.90 0.62
N VAL A 297 -5.80 -21.19 0.27
CA VAL A 297 -4.71 -20.93 1.21
C VAL A 297 -4.73 -19.47 1.67
N VAL A 298 -4.64 -19.24 2.98
CA VAL A 298 -4.44 -17.91 3.56
C VAL A 298 -3.10 -17.91 4.27
N ALA A 299 -2.12 -17.23 3.68
CA ALA A 299 -0.74 -17.28 4.12
C ALA A 299 -0.29 -15.96 4.72
N HIS A 300 0.03 -15.95 6.01
CA HIS A 300 0.38 -14.73 6.74
C HIS A 300 1.90 -14.56 6.85
N SER A 301 2.39 -13.35 6.57
CA SER A 301 3.79 -12.96 6.76
C SER A 301 4.72 -13.96 6.08
N ALA A 302 5.62 -14.62 6.82
CA ALA A 302 6.52 -15.63 6.26
C ALA A 302 5.82 -16.82 5.59
N GLY A 303 4.61 -17.17 6.02
CA GLY A 303 3.79 -18.22 5.43
C GLY A 303 3.57 -18.01 3.93
N GLY A 304 3.51 -16.77 3.45
CA GLY A 304 3.27 -16.49 2.02
C GLY A 304 4.48 -16.77 1.12
N TRP A 305 5.72 -16.55 1.57
CA TRP A 305 6.89 -16.96 0.79
C TRP A 305 7.19 -18.46 0.99
N LEU A 306 6.81 -19.04 2.13
CA LEU A 306 6.83 -20.50 2.35
C LEU A 306 5.84 -21.23 1.44
N LEU A 307 4.65 -20.67 1.22
CA LEU A 307 3.72 -21.16 0.21
C LEU A 307 4.36 -21.16 -1.18
N ARG A 308 5.04 -20.07 -1.59
CA ARG A 308 5.75 -20.03 -2.88
C ARG A 308 6.83 -21.11 -2.96
N ALA A 309 7.57 -21.33 -1.88
CA ALA A 309 8.55 -22.41 -1.79
C ALA A 309 7.89 -23.79 -1.92
N LEU A 310 6.73 -24.02 -1.28
CA LEU A 310 5.95 -25.25 -1.41
C LEU A 310 5.51 -25.49 -2.85
N LEU A 311 4.99 -24.47 -3.54
CA LEU A 311 4.57 -24.56 -4.95
C LEU A 311 5.73 -24.92 -5.89
N ARG A 312 6.98 -24.62 -5.52
CA ARG A 312 8.17 -25.07 -6.26
C ARG A 312 8.59 -26.47 -5.90
N ARG A 313 8.48 -26.85 -4.62
CA ARG A 313 8.85 -28.18 -4.13
C ARG A 313 7.89 -29.25 -4.62
N ALA A 314 6.60 -28.96 -4.58
CA ALA A 314 5.51 -29.89 -4.85
C ALA A 314 4.50 -29.27 -5.83
N PRO A 315 4.87 -29.09 -7.12
CA PRO A 315 4.01 -28.46 -8.13
C PRO A 315 2.75 -29.26 -8.47
N HIS A 316 2.63 -30.50 -7.99
CA HIS A 316 1.49 -31.38 -8.18
C HIS A 316 0.34 -31.11 -7.20
N LEU A 317 0.57 -30.33 -6.14
CA LEU A 317 -0.44 -30.00 -5.14
C LEU A 317 -1.56 -29.16 -5.75
N LYS A 318 -2.81 -29.52 -5.44
CA LYS A 318 -4.00 -28.83 -5.93
C LYS A 318 -4.47 -27.79 -4.92
N ILE A 319 -4.26 -26.52 -5.24
CA ILE A 319 -4.73 -25.37 -4.46
C ILE A 319 -5.63 -24.54 -5.36
N SER A 320 -6.83 -24.19 -4.90
CA SER A 320 -7.77 -23.42 -5.74
C SER A 320 -7.31 -21.98 -5.95
N ALA A 321 -6.86 -21.32 -4.88
CA ALA A 321 -6.21 -20.01 -4.93
C ALA A 321 -5.56 -19.73 -3.57
N ALA A 322 -4.69 -18.74 -3.53
CA ALA A 322 -4.05 -18.30 -2.29
C ALA A 322 -4.11 -16.78 -2.09
N ALA A 323 -4.28 -16.36 -0.84
CA ALA A 323 -4.08 -14.98 -0.40
C ALA A 323 -2.83 -14.90 0.47
N THR A 324 -1.94 -13.94 0.20
CA THR A 324 -0.81 -13.63 1.08
C THR A 324 -1.10 -12.34 1.85
N LEU A 325 -0.89 -12.35 3.16
CA LEU A 325 -1.21 -11.25 4.07
C LEU A 325 0.08 -10.66 4.65
N GLY A 326 0.46 -9.45 4.24
CA GLY A 326 1.66 -8.78 4.73
C GLY A 326 2.95 -9.55 4.48
N THR A 327 3.05 -10.31 3.39
CA THR A 327 4.18 -11.21 3.15
C THR A 327 5.39 -10.49 2.54
N PRO A 328 6.60 -10.57 3.11
CA PRO A 328 7.79 -10.01 2.47
C PRO A 328 8.22 -10.91 1.30
N HIS A 329 7.85 -10.53 0.07
CA HIS A 329 8.06 -11.35 -1.12
C HIS A 329 9.42 -11.18 -1.80
N ARG A 330 10.11 -10.07 -1.50
CA ARG A 330 11.37 -9.68 -2.12
C ARG A 330 12.50 -9.68 -1.09
N PRO A 331 13.72 -10.06 -1.49
CA PRO A 331 14.88 -9.90 -0.62
C PRO A 331 15.21 -8.41 -0.43
N PRO A 332 15.82 -8.04 0.71
CA PRO A 332 16.24 -6.67 0.94
C PRO A 332 17.37 -6.28 -0.03
N VAL A 333 17.34 -5.04 -0.52
CA VAL A 333 18.38 -4.47 -1.38
C VAL A 333 19.48 -3.89 -0.48
N GLY A 334 20.73 -4.31 -0.70
CA GLY A 334 21.88 -3.77 0.04
C GLY A 334 21.96 -4.18 1.51
N ALA A 335 21.21 -5.20 1.95
CA ALA A 335 21.28 -5.76 3.30
C ALA A 335 21.22 -7.30 3.27
N ALA A 336 21.65 -7.93 4.38
CA ALA A 336 21.61 -9.38 4.50
C ALA A 336 20.16 -9.89 4.60
N CYS A 337 19.81 -10.87 3.77
CA CYS A 337 18.47 -11.44 3.78
C CYS A 337 18.28 -12.41 4.96
N ALA A 338 17.25 -12.19 5.78
CA ALA A 338 16.90 -13.07 6.89
C ALA A 338 16.58 -14.51 6.46
N THR A 339 16.09 -14.69 5.22
CA THR A 339 15.81 -16.01 4.66
C THR A 339 17.05 -16.74 4.14
N ARG A 340 18.23 -16.11 4.21
CA ARG A 340 19.52 -16.68 3.79
C ARG A 340 19.56 -17.13 2.33
N GLY A 341 18.79 -16.47 1.46
CA GLY A 341 18.82 -16.70 0.01
C GLY A 341 17.47 -17.13 -0.58
N VAL A 342 16.56 -17.66 0.22
CA VAL A 342 15.30 -18.25 -0.30
C VAL A 342 14.48 -17.23 -1.07
N LEU A 343 14.35 -15.99 -0.58
CA LEU A 343 13.63 -14.93 -1.29
C LEU A 343 14.29 -14.55 -2.62
N GLU A 344 15.61 -14.65 -2.72
CA GLU A 344 16.35 -14.39 -3.96
C GLU A 344 16.14 -15.53 -4.97
N ALA A 345 16.19 -16.78 -4.51
CA ALA A 345 15.87 -17.95 -5.34
C ALA A 345 14.42 -17.89 -5.85
N LEU A 346 13.45 -17.56 -4.98
CA LEU A 346 12.05 -17.39 -5.36
C LEU A 346 11.87 -16.23 -6.34
N ARG A 347 12.55 -15.09 -6.11
CA ARG A 347 12.56 -13.95 -7.04
C ARG A 347 13.05 -14.35 -8.43
N ALA A 348 14.11 -15.15 -8.53
CA ALA A 348 14.62 -15.63 -9.80
C ALA A 348 13.61 -16.57 -10.49
N ALA A 349 12.95 -17.44 -9.70
CA ALA A 349 11.96 -18.38 -10.21
C ALA A 349 10.67 -17.69 -10.70
N ASP A 350 10.36 -16.47 -10.25
CA ASP A 350 9.17 -15.71 -10.67
C ASP A 350 9.06 -15.47 -12.19
N ALA A 351 10.13 -15.71 -12.96
CA ALA A 351 10.09 -15.73 -14.42
C ALA A 351 9.13 -16.80 -14.99
N THR A 352 8.91 -17.88 -14.26
CA THR A 352 7.90 -18.91 -14.55
C THR A 352 6.97 -19.02 -13.34
N PRO A 353 5.96 -18.14 -13.21
CA PRO A 353 5.09 -18.10 -12.03
C PRO A 353 4.33 -19.44 -11.87
N PRO A 354 3.94 -19.80 -10.63
CA PRO A 354 3.13 -20.99 -10.41
C PRO A 354 1.72 -20.81 -11.00
N ASP A 355 1.09 -21.92 -11.39
CA ASP A 355 -0.26 -21.90 -11.98
C ASP A 355 -1.34 -21.52 -10.96
N VAL A 356 -1.07 -21.69 -9.66
CA VAL A 356 -1.98 -21.35 -8.57
C VAL A 356 -2.24 -19.84 -8.55
N PRO A 357 -3.51 -19.38 -8.64
CA PRO A 357 -3.85 -17.97 -8.54
C PRO A 357 -3.47 -17.39 -7.18
N ILE A 358 -2.69 -16.29 -7.18
CA ILE A 358 -2.27 -15.60 -5.96
C ILE A 358 -2.85 -14.18 -5.92
N VAL A 359 -3.48 -13.86 -4.80
CA VAL A 359 -3.88 -12.52 -4.38
C VAL A 359 -2.90 -12.05 -3.31
N THR A 360 -2.28 -10.89 -3.50
CA THR A 360 -1.40 -10.31 -2.46
C THR A 360 -2.11 -9.19 -1.73
N VAL A 361 -2.05 -9.21 -0.41
CA VAL A 361 -2.72 -8.25 0.48
C VAL A 361 -1.66 -7.58 1.34
N ALA A 362 -1.57 -6.26 1.25
CA ALA A 362 -0.64 -5.42 2.01
C ALA A 362 -1.41 -4.45 2.89
N GLY A 363 -0.80 -3.95 3.96
CA GLY A 363 -1.32 -2.88 4.81
C GLY A 363 -0.47 -1.62 4.68
N ASP A 364 -1.03 -0.46 4.97
CA ASP A 364 -0.36 0.86 4.88
C ASP A 364 -0.54 1.70 6.17
N ALA A 365 -0.67 1.03 7.31
CA ALA A 365 -0.94 1.68 8.58
C ALA A 365 0.20 2.53 9.14
N VAL A 366 1.46 2.18 8.85
CA VAL A 366 2.62 2.68 9.59
C VAL A 366 3.68 3.19 8.61
N ASP A 367 4.10 4.44 8.82
CA ASP A 367 5.28 5.00 8.18
C ASP A 367 6.56 4.54 8.89
N ALA A 368 7.66 4.43 8.16
CA ALA A 368 8.96 4.07 8.69
C ALA A 368 9.64 5.20 9.50
N VAL A 369 8.88 5.85 10.39
CA VAL A 369 9.34 7.01 11.19
C VAL A 369 9.81 6.58 12.57
N ASP A 370 9.09 5.66 13.23
CA ASP A 370 9.53 5.17 14.53
C ASP A 370 10.70 4.18 14.38
N PRO A 371 11.65 4.14 15.33
CA PRO A 371 12.85 3.31 15.20
C PRO A 371 12.59 1.81 15.04
N ALA A 372 11.52 1.26 15.64
CA ALA A 372 11.23 -0.17 15.61
C ALA A 372 10.65 -0.59 14.25
N THR A 373 9.75 0.22 13.69
CA THR A 373 9.24 0.01 12.33
C THR A 373 10.36 0.19 11.31
N LEU A 374 11.20 1.22 11.46
CA LEU A 374 12.32 1.46 10.55
C LEU A 374 13.31 0.28 10.55
N ASP A 375 13.67 -0.28 11.71
CA ASP A 375 14.51 -1.48 11.79
C ASP A 375 13.88 -2.66 11.03
N SER A 376 12.59 -2.91 11.29
CA SER A 376 11.85 -3.99 10.63
C SER A 376 11.83 -3.81 9.11
N TYR A 377 11.53 -2.61 8.63
CA TYR A 377 11.49 -2.31 7.20
C TYR A 377 12.88 -2.38 6.56
N THR A 378 13.90 -1.94 7.28
CA THR A 378 15.29 -2.04 6.81
C THR A 378 15.71 -3.49 6.64
N ARG A 379 15.31 -4.38 7.55
CA ARG A 379 15.57 -5.82 7.45
C ARG A 379 14.81 -6.50 6.30
N VAL A 380 13.61 -6.01 5.98
CA VAL A 380 12.75 -6.58 4.93
C VAL A 380 13.11 -6.04 3.54
N ARG A 381 13.43 -4.75 3.42
CA ARG A 381 13.57 -4.04 2.13
C ARG A 381 14.96 -3.47 1.90
N GLY A 382 15.66 -3.04 2.95
CA GLY A 382 16.99 -2.43 2.84
C GLY A 382 17.05 -0.98 3.33
N PRO A 383 18.19 -0.31 3.19
CA PRO A 383 18.50 0.97 3.85
C PRO A 383 17.61 2.17 3.48
N ASP A 384 16.92 2.11 2.34
CA ASP A 384 15.98 3.16 1.88
C ASP A 384 14.56 2.97 2.46
N ALA A 385 14.38 2.03 3.39
CA ALA A 385 13.14 1.74 4.09
C ALA A 385 12.44 2.95 4.73
N ALA A 386 13.18 4.00 5.10
CA ALA A 386 12.67 5.20 5.78
C ALA A 386 11.56 5.94 5.02
N TYR A 387 11.43 5.68 3.72
CA TYR A 387 10.47 6.36 2.84
C TYR A 387 9.26 5.50 2.51
N PHE A 388 9.19 4.31 3.07
CA PHE A 388 8.12 3.37 2.80
C PHE A 388 7.11 3.34 3.93
N CYS A 389 5.88 3.11 3.51
CA CYS A 389 4.79 2.72 4.39
C CYS A 389 4.50 1.24 4.24
N GLY A 390 3.94 0.65 5.28
CA GLY A 390 3.46 -0.71 5.29
C GLY A 390 2.62 -0.98 6.53
N ASP A 391 2.66 -2.22 6.99
CA ASP A 391 1.81 -2.71 8.08
C ASP A 391 2.50 -2.69 9.46
N GLY A 392 3.60 -1.95 9.60
CA GLY A 392 4.48 -1.95 10.79
C GLY A 392 5.58 -3.03 10.80
N VAL A 393 5.55 -4.04 9.93
CA VAL A 393 6.65 -5.02 9.78
C VAL A 393 7.14 -5.12 8.35
N VAL A 394 6.22 -5.13 7.39
CA VAL A 394 6.52 -5.30 5.96
C VAL A 394 6.08 -4.05 5.22
N PRO A 395 7.01 -3.36 4.52
CA PRO A 395 6.67 -2.31 3.58
C PRO A 395 5.70 -2.82 2.51
N GLU A 396 4.72 -2.01 2.12
CA GLU A 396 3.77 -2.39 1.07
C GLU A 396 4.49 -2.77 -0.24
N ALA A 397 5.55 -2.03 -0.59
CA ALA A 397 6.34 -2.30 -1.78
C ALA A 397 6.99 -3.71 -1.77
N SER A 398 7.19 -4.29 -0.59
CA SER A 398 7.70 -5.65 -0.39
C SER A 398 6.59 -6.69 -0.27
N ALA A 399 5.33 -6.28 -0.10
CA ALA A 399 4.17 -7.14 0.13
C ALA A 399 3.44 -7.58 -1.14
N HIS A 400 3.76 -6.98 -2.29
CA HIS A 400 3.12 -7.31 -3.57
C HIS A 400 4.03 -8.12 -4.51
N LEU A 401 3.40 -8.99 -5.32
CA LEU A 401 4.02 -9.77 -6.38
C LEU A 401 3.56 -9.26 -7.75
N PRO A 402 4.45 -8.96 -8.70
CA PRO A 402 4.08 -8.47 -10.03
C PRO A 402 3.16 -9.41 -10.81
N TYR A 403 3.29 -10.73 -10.65
CA TYR A 403 2.45 -11.72 -11.32
C TYR A 403 1.21 -12.12 -10.50
N ALA A 404 1.00 -11.53 -9.32
CA ALA A 404 -0.23 -11.78 -8.58
C ALA A 404 -1.43 -11.36 -9.44
N ARG A 405 -2.48 -12.19 -9.45
CA ARG A 405 -3.71 -11.90 -10.18
C ARG A 405 -4.35 -10.61 -9.68
N ARG A 406 -4.23 -10.35 -8.37
CA ARG A 406 -4.68 -9.12 -7.72
C ARG A 406 -3.70 -8.68 -6.64
N GLN A 407 -3.53 -7.37 -6.52
CA GLN A 407 -2.76 -6.70 -5.48
C GLN A 407 -3.71 -5.76 -4.74
N ILE A 408 -3.90 -5.99 -3.44
CA ILE A 408 -4.83 -5.23 -2.60
C ILE A 408 -4.03 -4.59 -1.47
N THR A 409 -4.04 -3.27 -1.39
CA THR A 409 -3.54 -2.57 -0.21
C THR A 409 -4.71 -2.17 0.68
N LEU A 410 -4.70 -2.64 1.92
CA LEU A 410 -5.72 -2.35 2.90
C LEU A 410 -5.31 -1.14 3.74
N PRO A 411 -6.20 -0.15 3.81
CA PRO A 411 -5.88 1.08 4.46
C PRO A 411 -5.89 0.99 5.97
N GLY A 412 -4.84 1.51 6.61
CA GLY A 412 -4.74 1.54 8.06
C GLY A 412 -4.63 0.16 8.70
N VAL A 413 -4.31 -0.88 7.91
CA VAL A 413 -4.13 -2.26 8.38
C VAL A 413 -2.68 -2.55 8.79
N LEU A 414 -2.55 -3.19 9.95
CA LEU A 414 -1.34 -3.60 10.66
C LEU A 414 -1.01 -5.07 10.41
N HIS A 415 0.24 -5.44 10.68
CA HIS A 415 0.79 -6.75 10.38
C HIS A 415 0.11 -7.86 11.17
N SER A 416 -0.09 -7.64 12.47
CA SER A 416 -0.53 -8.64 13.43
C SER A 416 -1.71 -8.14 14.26
N ILE A 417 -2.37 -9.05 14.97
CA ILE A 417 -3.55 -8.82 15.83
C ILE A 417 -3.30 -7.92 17.05
N ASN A 418 -2.11 -7.34 17.15
CA ASN A 418 -1.69 -6.45 18.21
C ASN A 418 -1.10 -5.16 17.65
N LEU A 419 -1.19 -4.07 18.42
CA LEU A 419 -0.48 -2.85 18.06
C LEU A 419 1.03 -3.12 17.99
N PRO A 420 1.75 -2.52 17.02
CA PRO A 420 3.17 -2.76 16.82
C PRO A 420 3.98 -2.65 18.13
N GLY A 421 4.79 -3.65 18.42
CA GLY A 421 5.65 -3.68 19.61
C GLY A 421 4.93 -3.90 20.95
N THR A 422 3.63 -4.19 20.96
CA THR A 422 2.83 -4.39 22.19
C THR A 422 2.10 -5.73 22.20
N THR A 423 1.45 -6.09 23.31
CA THR A 423 0.46 -7.17 23.39
C THR A 423 -0.98 -6.66 23.39
N THR A 424 -1.18 -5.38 23.09
CA THR A 424 -2.51 -4.75 23.07
C THR A 424 -3.26 -5.17 21.80
N PRO A 425 -4.41 -5.85 21.90
CA PRO A 425 -5.17 -6.28 20.74
C PRO A 425 -5.61 -5.13 19.83
N THR A 426 -5.78 -5.41 18.54
CA THR A 426 -6.32 -4.48 17.56
C THR A 426 -7.21 -5.19 16.55
N ASP A 427 -8.25 -4.53 16.09
CA ASP A 427 -9.11 -4.96 14.98
C ASP A 427 -8.59 -4.49 13.60
N ARG A 428 -7.44 -3.81 13.61
CA ARG A 428 -6.79 -3.25 12.43
C ARG A 428 -5.81 -4.22 11.78
N TRP A 429 -5.95 -5.54 11.90
CA TRP A 429 -5.07 -6.51 11.25
C TRP A 429 -5.81 -7.36 10.22
N TYR A 430 -5.10 -7.95 9.26
CA TYR A 430 -5.69 -8.61 8.10
C TYR A 430 -6.77 -9.66 8.42
N GLY A 431 -6.62 -10.39 9.53
CA GLY A 431 -7.53 -11.46 9.94
C GLY A 431 -8.66 -11.04 10.90
N ALA A 432 -8.78 -9.75 11.22
CA ALA A 432 -9.90 -9.26 12.03
C ALA A 432 -11.20 -9.19 11.22
N GLU A 433 -12.33 -9.39 11.90
CA GLU A 433 -13.67 -9.37 11.32
C GLU A 433 -13.92 -8.17 10.36
N PRO A 434 -13.53 -6.92 10.69
CA PRO A 434 -13.77 -5.77 9.79
C PRO A 434 -12.85 -5.73 8.56
N GLN A 435 -11.82 -6.58 8.49
CA GLN A 435 -10.82 -6.55 7.41
C GLN A 435 -10.98 -7.69 6.41
N ILE A 436 -11.50 -8.85 6.84
CA ILE A 436 -11.58 -10.05 5.98
C ILE A 436 -12.38 -9.78 4.70
N ASP A 437 -13.54 -9.14 4.81
CA ASP A 437 -14.40 -8.89 3.64
C ASP A 437 -13.79 -7.90 2.64
N LYS A 438 -12.68 -7.22 2.99
CA LYS A 438 -11.97 -6.32 2.09
C LYS A 438 -11.03 -7.04 1.12
N TRP A 439 -10.64 -8.28 1.42
CA TRP A 439 -9.72 -9.05 0.58
C TRP A 439 -10.24 -10.44 0.18
N LEU A 440 -11.10 -11.06 1.00
CA LEU A 440 -11.68 -12.37 0.74
C LEU A 440 -12.47 -12.48 -0.58
N PRO A 441 -13.28 -11.47 -1.00
CA PRO A 441 -13.99 -11.55 -2.28
C PRO A 441 -13.05 -11.75 -3.48
N ALA A 442 -11.89 -11.11 -3.45
CA ALA A 442 -10.89 -11.24 -4.50
C ALA A 442 -10.30 -12.65 -4.54
N LEU A 443 -9.99 -13.23 -3.39
CA LEU A 443 -9.53 -14.62 -3.30
C LEU A 443 -10.56 -15.59 -3.90
N LEU A 444 -11.83 -15.40 -3.57
CA LEU A 444 -12.90 -16.28 -4.05
C LEU A 444 -13.14 -16.17 -5.55
N LEU A 445 -13.04 -14.95 -6.10
CA LEU A 445 -13.15 -14.74 -7.54
C LEU A 445 -12.04 -15.49 -8.28
N GLU A 446 -10.79 -15.38 -7.81
CA GLU A 446 -9.66 -16.08 -8.45
C GLU A 446 -9.73 -17.60 -8.27
N ALA A 447 -10.41 -18.10 -7.23
CA ALA A 447 -10.63 -19.52 -6.99
C ALA A 447 -11.77 -20.16 -7.82
N GLN A 448 -12.43 -19.38 -8.67
CA GLN A 448 -13.48 -19.83 -9.59
C GLN A 448 -13.03 -19.83 -11.06
N ALA A 449 -11.91 -19.15 -11.35
CA ALA A 449 -11.30 -19.04 -12.68
C ALA A 449 -10.36 -20.22 -12.95
#